data_AF-A0AAV5STW9-F1
#
_entry.id   AF-A0AAV5STW9-F1
#
_cell.length_a   1.000
_cell.length_b   1.000
_cell.length_c   1.000
_cell.angle_alpha   90.00
_cell.angle_beta   90.00
_cell.angle_gamma   90.00
#
_symmetry.space_group_name_H-M   'P 1'
#
loop_
_entity.id
_entity.type
_entity.pdbx_description
1 polymer ?
#
loop_
_entity_poly.entity_id
_entity_poly.type
_entity_poly.pdbx_seq_one_letter_code
_entity_poly.pdbx_strand_id
1 'polypeptide(L)'
;SVCGRDRSDLIFLQSRYLHGDKIRMVFSTPLLSSGVTFHGISIVIDDGTVKLPGPYSRTGCNELELHWQDASMMQQKRGRVGRMASGTYYTLFSKQRYDEIMNTDHSI
;
A
#
# COMPACT_ATOMS: atom_id res chain seq x y z
N SER A 1 4.11 -2.61 -14.18
CA SER A 1 5.26 -1.71 -14.39
C SER A 1 4.89 -0.34 -13.85
N VAL A 2 5.66 0.18 -12.89
CA VAL A 2 5.47 1.52 -12.33
C VAL A 2 5.79 2.53 -13.43
N CYS A 3 4.88 3.46 -13.75
CA CYS A 3 5.10 4.44 -14.82
C CYS A 3 6.31 5.34 -14.48
N GLY A 4 6.99 5.90 -15.49
CA GLY A 4 8.15 6.79 -15.27
C GLY A 4 7.85 8.02 -14.40
N ARG A 5 6.59 8.49 -14.38
CA ARG A 5 6.11 9.54 -13.45
C ARG A 5 6.11 9.05 -12.00
N ASP A 6 5.48 7.91 -11.74
CA ASP A 6 5.39 7.30 -10.40
C ASP A 6 6.76 7.10 -9.75
N ARG A 7 7.79 6.67 -10.51
CA ARG A 7 9.15 6.48 -9.98
C ARG A 7 9.81 7.79 -9.56
N SER A 8 9.57 8.87 -10.31
CA SER A 8 10.10 10.20 -10.02
C SER A 8 9.47 10.78 -8.75
N ASP A 9 8.15 10.59 -8.60
CA ASP A 9 7.41 11.00 -7.40
C ASP A 9 7.90 10.27 -6.14
N LEU A 10 8.19 8.96 -6.27
CA LEU A 10 8.72 8.15 -5.17
C LEU A 10 10.14 8.58 -4.76
N ILE A 11 11.02 8.92 -5.71
CA ILE A 11 12.36 9.45 -5.45
C ILE A 11 12.26 10.83 -4.78
N PHE A 12 11.36 11.69 -5.26
CA PHE A 12 11.08 12.98 -4.65
C PHE A 12 10.63 12.83 -3.20
N LEU A 13 9.66 11.96 -2.92
CA LEU A 13 9.19 11.65 -1.56
C LEU A 13 10.33 11.13 -0.67
N GLN A 14 11.18 10.24 -1.19
CA GLN A 14 12.33 9.71 -0.44
C GLN A 14 13.32 10.83 -0.07
N SER A 15 13.65 11.72 -1.01
CA SER A 15 14.58 12.85 -0.75
C SER A 15 14.07 13.77 0.36
N ARG A 16 12.74 13.99 0.42
CA ARG A 16 12.07 14.77 1.46
C ARG A 16 11.95 14.03 2.79
N TYR A 17 12.00 12.70 2.79
CA TYR A 17 11.92 11.86 3.99
C TYR A 17 13.24 11.81 4.78
N LEU A 18 14.40 11.97 4.13
CA LEU A 18 15.72 11.70 4.73
C LEU A 18 16.30 12.78 5.69
N HIS A 19 15.55 13.79 6.15
CA HIS A 19 16.13 14.99 6.79
C HIS A 19 15.64 15.33 8.22
N GLY A 20 16.02 14.57 9.26
CA GLY A 20 16.04 15.05 10.67
C GLY A 20 14.87 14.72 11.62
N ASP A 21 15.08 15.08 12.89
CA ASP A 21 14.50 14.68 14.20
C ASP A 21 12.97 14.86 14.44
N LYS A 22 12.13 14.77 13.41
CA LYS A 22 10.66 14.92 13.52
C LYS A 22 9.92 13.69 13.02
N ILE A 23 8.76 13.42 13.63
CA ILE A 23 7.80 12.43 13.13
C ILE A 23 7.37 12.84 11.72
N ARG A 24 7.47 11.92 10.76
CA ARG A 24 7.00 12.11 9.38
C ARG A 24 5.85 11.19 9.08
N MET A 25 4.86 11.74 8.42
CA MET A 25 3.72 10.99 7.90
C MET A 25 3.72 11.11 6.38
N VAL A 26 3.65 9.97 5.71
CA VAL A 26 3.54 9.88 4.25
C VAL A 26 2.20 9.24 3.93
N PHE A 27 1.36 9.96 3.20
CA PHE A 27 0.11 9.45 2.65
C PHE A 27 0.35 8.99 1.22
N SER A 28 -0.02 7.76 0.89
CA SER A 28 0.16 7.22 -0.45
C SER A 28 -0.86 6.16 -0.79
N THR A 29 -1.05 5.96 -2.08
CA THR A 29 -1.66 4.77 -2.68
C THR A 29 -0.72 3.56 -2.58
N PRO A 30 -1.15 2.35 -2.99
CA PRO A 30 -0.30 1.15 -3.05
C PRO A 30 0.97 1.29 -3.89
N LEU A 31 1.17 2.39 -4.62
CA LEU A 31 2.44 2.70 -5.30
C LEU A 31 3.66 2.59 -4.37
N LEU A 32 3.50 2.91 -3.08
CA LEU A 32 4.57 2.72 -2.09
C LEU A 32 4.91 1.25 -1.81
N SER A 33 4.11 0.28 -2.26
CA SER A 33 4.41 -1.15 -2.08
C SER A 33 5.48 -1.63 -3.05
N SER A 34 5.64 -0.99 -4.21
CA SER A 34 6.55 -1.42 -5.28
C SER A 34 7.51 -0.31 -5.70
N GLY A 35 8.82 -0.50 -5.50
CA GLY A 35 9.85 0.23 -6.25
C GLY A 35 10.73 1.26 -5.51
N VAL A 36 10.41 1.69 -4.28
CA VAL A 36 11.33 2.54 -3.48
C VAL A 36 11.40 2.08 -2.03
N THR A 37 12.61 1.93 -1.49
CA THR A 37 12.85 1.56 -0.09
C THR A 37 12.88 2.80 0.79
N PHE A 38 11.90 2.92 1.68
CA PHE A 38 11.89 3.89 2.76
C PHE A 38 12.51 3.21 3.98
N HIS A 39 13.70 3.67 4.37
CA HIS A 39 14.36 3.22 5.59
C HIS A 39 13.70 3.87 6.81
N GLY A 40 13.60 3.18 7.94
CA GLY A 40 13.12 3.78 9.20
C GLY A 40 11.60 3.90 9.36
N ILE A 41 10.79 3.19 8.57
CA ILE A 41 9.35 3.12 8.82
C ILE A 41 9.09 2.31 10.10
N SER A 42 8.61 2.99 11.14
CA SER A 42 8.20 2.37 12.40
C SER A 42 6.72 2.00 12.44
N ILE A 43 5.87 2.70 11.67
CA ILE A 43 4.43 2.51 11.68
C ILE A 43 3.90 2.49 10.25
N VAL A 44 3.04 1.52 9.95
CA VAL A 44 2.18 1.52 8.77
C VAL A 44 0.73 1.49 9.23
N ILE A 45 -0.10 2.35 8.64
CA ILE A 45 -1.55 2.36 8.82
C ILE A 45 -2.16 1.99 7.47
N ASP A 46 -3.01 0.97 7.46
CA ASP A 46 -3.60 0.39 6.27
C ASP A 46 -5.13 0.42 6.33
N ASP A 47 -5.73 1.08 5.35
CA ASP A 47 -7.17 1.22 5.20
C ASP A 47 -7.84 -0.03 4.59
N GLY A 48 -7.06 -0.95 4.02
CA GLY A 48 -7.57 -2.21 3.49
C GLY A 48 -8.08 -2.15 2.05
N THR A 49 -7.97 -1.00 1.39
CA THR A 49 -8.60 -0.81 0.07
C THR A 49 -7.62 -0.43 -1.04
N VAL A 50 -8.04 -0.69 -2.28
CA VAL A 50 -7.32 -0.33 -3.50
C VAL A 50 -8.32 0.14 -4.55
N LYS A 51 -7.94 1.18 -5.31
CA LYS A 51 -8.69 1.60 -6.50
C LYS A 51 -8.20 0.83 -7.72
N LEU A 52 -9.09 0.10 -8.37
CA LEU A 52 -8.79 -0.67 -9.58
C LEU A 52 -9.76 -0.27 -10.70
N PRO A 53 -9.33 -0.32 -11.98
CA PRO A 53 -10.23 -0.15 -13.10
C PRO A 53 -11.18 -1.36 -13.21
N GLY A 54 -12.48 -1.10 -13.19
CA GLY A 54 -13.56 -2.07 -13.39
C GLY A 54 -14.36 -1.79 -14.67
N PRO A 55 -14.94 -2.83 -15.31
CA PRO A 55 -15.68 -2.66 -16.56
C PRO A 55 -17.03 -1.97 -16.32
N TYR A 56 -17.27 -0.82 -16.94
CA TYR A 56 -18.58 -0.17 -16.96
C TYR A 56 -19.43 -0.72 -18.10
N SER A 57 -20.29 -1.68 -17.78
CA SER A 57 -21.09 -2.47 -18.73
C SER A 57 -21.97 -1.62 -19.66
N ARG A 58 -22.31 -0.39 -19.27
CA ARG A 58 -23.23 0.49 -20.02
C ARG A 58 -22.57 1.35 -21.09
N THR A 59 -21.26 1.60 -21.03
CA THR A 59 -20.56 2.45 -22.03
C THR A 59 -19.30 1.82 -22.61
N GLY A 60 -18.88 0.64 -22.13
CA GLY A 60 -17.62 0.01 -22.55
C GLY A 60 -16.37 0.74 -22.06
N CYS A 61 -16.52 1.73 -21.17
CA CYS A 61 -15.41 2.41 -20.52
C CYS A 61 -15.04 1.71 -19.20
N ASN A 62 -13.84 1.97 -18.68
CA ASN A 62 -13.49 1.54 -17.32
C ASN A 62 -13.82 2.65 -16.32
N GLU A 63 -14.37 2.29 -15.17
CA GLU A 63 -14.53 3.16 -14.00
C GLU A 63 -13.52 2.77 -12.92
N LEU A 64 -13.10 3.72 -12.09
CA LEU A 64 -12.24 3.42 -10.94
C LEU A 64 -13.10 3.03 -9.73
N GLU A 65 -13.11 1.75 -9.41
CA GLU A 65 -13.85 1.20 -8.29
C GLU A 65 -12.94 0.92 -7.09
N LEU A 66 -13.51 1.04 -5.89
CA LEU A 66 -12.80 0.73 -4.64
C LEU A 66 -13.04 -0.73 -4.27
N HIS A 67 -11.96 -1.51 -4.18
CA HIS A 67 -11.99 -2.91 -3.81
C HIS A 67 -11.21 -3.15 -2.53
N TRP A 68 -11.51 -4.27 -1.86
CA TRP A 68 -10.60 -4.80 -0.84
C TRP A 68 -9.30 -5.25 -1.49
N GLN A 69 -8.19 -4.93 -0.83
CA GLN A 69 -6.89 -5.42 -1.25
C GLN A 69 -6.76 -6.93 -1.02
N ASP A 70 -5.83 -7.55 -1.74
CA ASP A 70 -5.53 -8.98 -1.57
C ASP A 70 -4.47 -9.24 -0.48
N ALA A 71 -4.25 -10.52 -0.17
CA ALA A 71 -3.28 -10.96 0.83
C ALA A 71 -1.85 -10.55 0.48
N SER A 72 -1.48 -10.57 -0.80
CA SER A 72 -0.14 -10.21 -1.27
C SER A 72 0.15 -8.72 -1.03
N MET A 73 -0.83 -7.84 -1.27
CA MET A 73 -0.74 -6.41 -1.02
C MET A 73 -0.56 -6.13 0.47
N MET A 74 -1.33 -6.83 1.33
CA MET A 74 -1.19 -6.74 2.79
C MET A 74 0.20 -7.16 3.25
N GLN A 75 0.73 -8.27 2.74
CA GLN A 75 2.08 -8.75 3.07
C GLN A 75 3.16 -7.76 2.63
N GLN A 76 3.04 -7.18 1.42
CA GLN A 76 3.98 -6.16 0.95
C GLN A 76 3.97 -4.91 1.83
N LYS A 77 2.79 -4.44 2.26
CA LYS A 77 2.64 -3.31 3.20
C LYS A 77 3.21 -3.64 4.57
N ARG A 78 2.92 -4.82 5.12
CA ARG A 78 3.49 -5.31 6.38
C ARG A 78 5.01 -5.39 6.33
N GLY A 79 5.59 -5.79 5.19
CA GLY A 79 7.03 -5.85 4.98
C GLY A 79 7.75 -4.49 4.95
N ARG A 80 7.02 -3.37 5.07
CA ARG A 80 7.58 -2.02 5.19
C ARG A 80 8.02 -1.68 6.61
N VAL A 81 7.46 -2.32 7.63
CA VAL A 81 7.93 -2.23 9.01
C VAL A 81 8.88 -3.38 9.36
N GLY A 82 9.64 -3.25 10.45
CA GLY A 82 10.40 -4.36 11.02
C GLY A 82 11.77 -4.65 10.40
N ARG A 83 12.24 -3.83 9.45
CA ARG A 83 13.56 -4.04 8.80
C ARG A 83 14.75 -3.47 9.56
N MET A 84 14.57 -2.40 10.34
CA MET A 84 15.66 -1.69 11.03
C MET A 84 15.43 -1.48 12.52
N ALA A 85 14.19 -1.62 13.00
CA ALA A 85 13.78 -1.55 14.39
C ALA A 85 12.39 -2.20 14.55
N SER A 86 11.92 -2.36 15.79
CA SER A 86 10.52 -2.74 16.05
C SER A 86 9.58 -1.79 15.30
N GLY A 87 8.60 -2.34 14.60
CA GLY A 87 7.60 -1.56 13.89
C GLY A 87 6.25 -2.25 13.88
N THR A 88 5.19 -1.47 13.75
CA THR A 88 3.81 -1.93 13.90
C THR A 88 3.00 -1.67 12.64
N TYR A 89 2.24 -2.67 12.22
CA TYR A 89 1.31 -2.60 11.12
C TYR A 89 -0.11 -2.57 11.69
N TYR A 90 -0.80 -1.45 11.52
CA TYR A 90 -2.17 -1.24 11.95
C TYR A 90 -3.13 -1.34 10.77
N THR A 91 -4.21 -2.09 10.96
CA THR A 91 -5.29 -2.22 9.97
C THR A 91 -6.53 -1.49 10.46
N LEU A 92 -7.18 -0.71 9.58
CA LEU A 92 -8.42 0.02 9.88
C LEU A 92 -9.69 -0.81 9.58
N PHE A 93 -9.56 -2.14 9.60
CA PHE A 93 -10.62 -3.10 9.39
C PHE A 93 -10.56 -4.20 10.45
N SER A 94 -11.67 -4.92 10.60
CA SER A 94 -11.81 -5.93 11.66
C SER A 94 -10.85 -7.10 11.46
N LYS A 95 -10.52 -7.78 12.57
CA LYS A 95 -9.79 -9.05 12.53
C LYS A 95 -10.48 -10.07 11.64
N GLN A 96 -11.81 -10.14 11.66
CA GLN A 96 -12.58 -11.00 10.78
C GLN A 96 -12.26 -10.70 9.30
N ARG A 97 -12.29 -9.43 8.89
CA ARG A 97 -11.95 -9.04 7.51
C ARG A 97 -10.49 -9.35 7.17
N TYR A 98 -9.57 -9.17 8.11
CA TYR A 98 -8.18 -9.57 7.94
C TYR A 98 -8.07 -11.07 7.65
N ASP A 99 -8.73 -11.89 8.47
CA ASP A 99 -8.70 -13.34 8.35
C ASP A 99 -9.38 -13.79 7.04
N GLU A 100 -10.49 -13.15 6.62
CA GLU A 100 -11.14 -13.38 5.31
C GLU A 100 -10.18 -13.14 4.13
N ILE A 101 -9.49 -12.00 4.10
CA ILE A 101 -8.56 -11.66 3.02
C ILE A 101 -7.37 -12.62 3.00
N MET A 102 -6.82 -12.96 4.18
CA MET A 102 -5.65 -13.84 4.29
C MET A 102 -5.95 -15.30 3.97
N ASN A 103 -7.18 -15.75 4.18
CA ASN A 103 -7.62 -17.12 3.91
C ASN A 103 -8.24 -17.29 2.50
N THR A 104 -8.31 -16.23 1.71
CA THR A 104 -8.79 -16.33 0.33
C THR A 104 -7.71 -17.00 -0.52
N ASP A 105 -7.91 -18.28 -0.86
CA ASP A 105 -7.05 -19.02 -1.79
C ASP A 105 -7.07 -18.36 -3.17
N HIS A 106 -5.93 -17.84 -3.63
CA HIS A 106 -5.74 -17.37 -5.00
C HIS A 106 -5.51 -18.53 -5.98
N SER A 107 -6.37 -19.56 -5.91
CA SER A 107 -6.46 -20.61 -6.93
C SER A 107 -7.46 -20.17 -8.00
N ILE A 108 -7.02 -19.31 -8.93
CA ILE A 108 -7.66 -19.09 -10.23
C ILE A 108 -6.57 -19.23 -11.29
#